data_AF-A0AAT9TMY4-F1
#
_entry.id   AF-A0AAT9TMY4-F1
#
_cell.length_a   1.000
_cell.length_b   1.000
_cell.length_c   1.000
_cell.angle_alpha   90.00
_cell.angle_beta   90.00
_cell.angle_gamma   90.00
#
_symmetry.space_group_name_H-M   'P 1'
#
loop_
_entity.id
_entity.type
_entity.pdbx_description
1 polymer ?
#
loop_
_entity_poly.entity_id
_entity_poly.type
_entity_poly.pdbx_seq_one_letter_code
_entity_poly.pdbx_strand_id
1 'polypeptide(L)'
;MTNVTSPLAGRAIGLAAVPDPVFSGAMVGPGTAIDPVREPSEAVSPVDGIVVSLHPHAFVVVDADGHGVLTHLGIDTVQLNGEGFELLVNKGDTVTRGQSIVRWDPVAVEAAGKSPICPIVALEATAESLSDVREDGDVKVGDPLFGWQ
;
A
#
# COMPACT_ATOMS: atom_id res chain seq x y z
N MET A 1 -4.19 18.82 -1.99
CA MET A 1 -3.08 18.14 -2.72
C MET A 1 -2.47 17.16 -1.75
N THR A 2 -2.65 15.89 -2.07
CA THR A 2 -2.36 14.78 -1.17
C THR A 2 -1.00 14.24 -1.52
N ASN A 3 -0.06 14.27 -0.56
CA ASN A 3 1.24 13.63 -0.74
C ASN A 3 1.19 12.24 -0.13
N VAL A 4 1.28 11.22 -1.00
CA VAL A 4 1.25 9.81 -0.61
C VAL A 4 2.67 9.34 -0.35
N THR A 5 2.92 8.83 0.84
CA THR A 5 4.23 8.33 1.25
C THR A 5 4.27 6.82 1.34
N SER A 6 5.47 6.25 1.25
CA SER A 6 5.67 4.81 1.29
C SER A 6 5.22 4.24 2.63
N PRO A 7 4.28 3.27 2.65
CA PRO A 7 3.87 2.61 3.88
C PRO A 7 4.88 1.56 4.35
N LEU A 8 5.91 1.28 3.54
CA LEU A 8 6.87 0.21 3.71
C LEU A 8 8.28 0.67 3.32
N ALA A 9 9.31 0.03 3.88
CA ALA A 9 10.67 0.12 3.35
C ALA A 9 10.88 -0.96 2.29
N GLY A 10 11.68 -0.66 1.27
CA GLY A 10 11.95 -1.59 0.18
C GLY A 10 12.40 -0.87 -1.08
N ARG A 11 11.99 -1.40 -2.23
CA ARG A 11 12.25 -0.82 -3.55
C ARG A 11 10.94 -0.48 -4.23
N ALA A 12 10.77 0.74 -4.70
CA ALA A 12 9.70 1.06 -5.64
C ALA A 12 9.96 0.34 -6.97
N ILE A 13 8.93 -0.25 -7.55
CA ILE A 13 9.04 -1.05 -8.79
C ILE A 13 7.97 -0.70 -9.85
N GLY A 14 7.06 0.22 -9.53
CA GLY A 14 5.96 0.57 -10.41
C GLY A 14 4.84 -0.47 -10.46
N LEU A 15 3.65 -0.07 -10.91
CA LEU A 15 2.53 -1.00 -11.04
C LEU A 15 2.78 -2.06 -12.13
N ALA A 16 3.45 -1.69 -13.22
CA ALA A 16 3.71 -2.60 -14.34
C ALA A 16 4.52 -3.85 -13.96
N ALA A 17 5.28 -3.81 -12.85
CA ALA A 17 6.04 -4.95 -12.34
C ALA A 17 5.24 -5.87 -11.40
N VAL A 18 4.00 -5.51 -11.06
CA VAL A 18 3.16 -6.31 -10.16
C VAL A 18 2.68 -7.58 -10.88
N PRO A 19 2.82 -8.79 -10.30
CA PRO A 19 2.42 -10.05 -10.92
C PRO A 19 0.90 -10.29 -10.80
N ASP A 20 0.10 -9.27 -11.07
CA ASP A 20 -1.36 -9.31 -11.07
C ASP A 20 -1.88 -8.33 -12.14
N PRO A 21 -2.67 -8.77 -13.13
CA PRO A 21 -3.20 -7.89 -14.18
C PRO A 21 -4.09 -6.74 -13.68
N VAL A 22 -4.81 -6.93 -12.57
CA VAL A 22 -5.67 -5.92 -11.95
C VAL A 22 -4.85 -4.72 -11.49
N PHE A 23 -3.69 -4.98 -10.89
CA PHE A 23 -2.77 -3.93 -10.45
C PHE A 23 -1.86 -3.43 -11.58
N SER A 24 -1.24 -4.34 -12.35
CA SER A 24 -0.30 -3.95 -13.42
C SER A 24 -0.94 -3.25 -14.60
N GLY A 25 -2.24 -3.50 -14.84
CA GLY A 25 -3.05 -2.75 -15.78
C GLY A 25 -3.67 -1.47 -15.20
N ALA A 26 -3.36 -1.10 -13.95
CA ALA A 26 -3.94 0.03 -13.22
C ALA A 26 -5.49 0.04 -13.23
N MET A 27 -6.14 -1.14 -13.23
CA MET A 27 -7.59 -1.25 -13.37
C MET A 27 -8.36 -0.70 -12.16
N VAL A 28 -7.72 -0.68 -10.98
CA VAL A 28 -8.28 -0.16 -9.72
C VAL A 28 -7.96 1.34 -9.55
N GLY A 29 -6.95 1.83 -10.27
CA GLY A 29 -6.44 3.19 -10.19
C GLY A 29 -4.92 3.24 -10.45
N PRO A 30 -4.36 4.43 -10.72
CA PRO A 30 -2.92 4.64 -10.88
C PRO A 30 -2.20 4.64 -9.52
N GLY A 31 -0.87 4.50 -9.55
CA GLY A 31 -0.05 4.46 -8.34
C GLY A 31 1.30 3.81 -8.61
N THR A 32 1.88 3.18 -7.59
CA THR A 32 3.13 2.42 -7.70
C THR A 32 3.03 1.12 -6.90
N ALA A 33 4.10 0.34 -6.86
CA ALA A 33 4.22 -0.81 -5.99
C ALA A 33 5.59 -0.85 -5.32
N ILE A 34 5.64 -1.44 -4.12
CA ILE A 34 6.85 -1.64 -3.35
C ILE A 34 7.18 -3.13 -3.30
N ASP A 35 8.40 -3.50 -3.64
CA ASP A 35 9.01 -4.78 -3.25
C ASP A 35 9.66 -4.60 -1.87
N PRO A 36 9.05 -5.10 -0.79
CA PRO A 36 9.47 -4.76 0.57
C PRO A 36 10.78 -5.46 0.97
N VAL A 37 11.40 -4.95 2.03
CA VAL A 37 12.48 -5.67 2.72
C VAL A 37 11.92 -6.98 3.30
N ARG A 38 12.71 -8.07 3.21
CA ARG A 38 12.33 -9.41 3.69
C ARG A 38 12.57 -9.54 5.19
N GLU A 39 11.78 -8.81 5.96
CA GLU A 39 11.75 -8.88 7.43
C GLU A 39 10.36 -8.54 7.98
N PRO A 40 9.99 -9.07 9.17
CA PRO A 40 8.77 -8.65 9.85
C PRO A 40 8.71 -7.13 10.02
N SER A 41 7.61 -6.52 9.61
CA SER A 41 7.47 -5.06 9.61
C SER A 41 6.03 -4.62 9.86
N GLU A 42 5.85 -3.31 10.01
CA GLU A 42 4.53 -2.68 10.12
C GLU A 42 4.29 -1.85 8.86
N ALA A 43 3.17 -2.11 8.19
CA ALA A 43 2.64 -1.23 7.16
C ALA A 43 1.98 -0.03 7.84
N VAL A 44 2.44 1.16 7.49
CA VAL A 44 1.95 2.41 8.08
C VAL A 44 0.97 3.14 7.16
N SER A 45 0.20 4.08 7.69
CA SER A 45 -0.70 4.91 6.88
C SER A 45 0.10 5.76 5.90
N PRO A 46 -0.22 5.75 4.59
CA PRO A 46 0.49 6.56 3.60
C PRO A 46 0.04 8.02 3.57
N VAL A 47 -1.10 8.34 4.20
CA VAL A 47 -1.70 9.68 4.31
C VAL A 47 -2.32 9.89 5.70
N ASP A 48 -2.61 11.14 6.07
CA ASP A 48 -3.50 11.44 7.19
C ASP A 48 -4.95 11.17 6.76
N GLY A 49 -5.79 10.60 7.62
CA GLY A 49 -7.19 10.36 7.23
C GLY A 49 -7.95 9.37 8.08
N ILE A 50 -9.00 8.79 7.49
CA ILE A 50 -9.87 7.79 8.13
C ILE A 50 -9.69 6.44 7.44
N VAL A 51 -9.52 5.37 8.21
CA VAL A 51 -9.47 4.00 7.69
C VAL A 51 -10.88 3.55 7.29
N VAL A 52 -11.22 3.62 6.00
CA VAL A 52 -12.57 3.31 5.49
C VAL A 52 -12.75 1.83 5.12
N SER A 53 -11.66 1.12 4.86
CA SER A 53 -11.63 -0.32 4.62
C SER A 53 -10.42 -0.92 5.32
N LEU A 54 -10.61 -2.06 5.99
CA LEU A 54 -9.55 -2.74 6.71
C LEU A 54 -9.77 -4.26 6.62
N HIS A 55 -8.80 -4.93 6.02
CA HIS A 55 -8.65 -6.37 5.96
C HIS A 55 -7.23 -6.71 6.41
N PRO A 56 -6.95 -7.96 6.85
CA PRO A 56 -5.62 -8.35 7.29
C PRO A 56 -4.50 -8.01 6.29
N HIS A 57 -4.76 -8.17 4.98
CA HIS A 57 -3.77 -7.95 3.93
C HIS A 57 -3.95 -6.62 3.17
N ALA A 58 -4.95 -5.79 3.49
CA ALA A 58 -5.21 -4.58 2.72
C ALA A 58 -6.00 -3.54 3.51
N PHE A 59 -5.68 -2.26 3.31
CA PHE A 59 -6.41 -1.17 3.93
C PHE A 59 -6.54 0.03 3.00
N VAL A 60 -7.59 0.84 3.23
CA VAL A 60 -7.84 2.08 2.51
C VAL A 60 -7.95 3.22 3.50
N VAL A 61 -7.15 4.26 3.31
CA VAL A 61 -7.24 5.51 4.08
C VAL A 61 -7.74 6.61 3.16
N VAL A 62 -8.79 7.31 3.58
CA VAL A 62 -9.33 8.47 2.87
C VAL A 62 -8.94 9.72 3.63
N ASP A 63 -8.28 10.64 2.94
CA ASP A 63 -7.85 11.91 3.54
C ASP A 63 -8.99 12.94 3.62
N ALA A 64 -8.66 14.15 4.08
CA ALA A 64 -9.63 15.24 4.22
C ALA A 64 -10.13 15.81 2.88
N ASP A 65 -9.39 15.61 1.79
CA ASP A 65 -9.77 16.02 0.43
C ASP A 65 -10.68 14.96 -0.25
N GLY A 66 -10.89 13.80 0.39
CA GLY A 66 -11.70 12.69 -0.13
C GLY A 66 -10.91 11.68 -0.97
N HIS A 67 -9.59 11.79 -1.01
CA HIS A 67 -8.71 10.93 -1.78
C HIS A 67 -8.46 9.60 -1.05
N GLY A 68 -8.91 8.50 -1.64
CA GLY A 68 -8.76 7.14 -1.10
C GLY A 68 -7.48 6.45 -1.57
N VAL A 69 -6.57 6.17 -0.65
CA VAL A 69 -5.33 5.44 -0.95
C VAL A 69 -5.43 4.00 -0.45
N LEU A 70 -5.33 3.05 -1.37
CA LEU A 70 -5.22 1.62 -1.08
C LEU A 70 -3.75 1.24 -0.83
N THR A 71 -3.50 0.53 0.26
CA THR A 71 -2.28 -0.26 0.48
C THR A 71 -2.67 -1.72 0.50
N HIS A 72 -2.12 -2.52 -0.42
CA HIS A 72 -2.36 -3.96 -0.52
C HIS A 72 -1.05 -4.70 -0.23
N LEU A 73 -1.04 -5.59 0.77
CA LEU A 73 0.14 -6.29 1.27
C LEU A 73 0.27 -7.66 0.59
N GLY A 74 1.20 -7.77 -0.33
CA GLY A 74 1.37 -8.96 -1.18
C GLY A 74 0.27 -9.14 -2.22
N ILE A 75 0.36 -10.19 -3.04
CA ILE A 75 -0.63 -10.58 -4.06
C ILE A 75 -1.23 -11.93 -3.70
N ASP A 76 -2.54 -12.11 -3.93
CA ASP A 76 -3.31 -13.29 -3.52
C ASP A 76 -3.27 -13.60 -2.01
N THR A 77 -2.84 -12.64 -1.18
CA THR A 77 -2.70 -12.79 0.27
C THR A 77 -4.03 -12.86 1.01
N VAL A 78 -5.14 -12.49 0.37
CA VAL A 78 -6.50 -12.81 0.86
C VAL A 78 -6.69 -14.30 1.12
N GLN A 79 -6.02 -15.17 0.35
CA GLN A 79 -6.12 -16.62 0.47
C GLN A 79 -5.44 -17.15 1.75
N LEU A 80 -4.66 -16.32 2.45
CA LEU A 80 -4.05 -16.65 3.74
C LEU A 80 -5.05 -16.50 4.90
N ASN A 81 -6.28 -16.03 4.65
CA ASN A 81 -7.34 -15.89 5.66
C ASN A 81 -6.91 -15.13 6.93
N GLY A 82 -5.95 -14.21 6.80
CA GLY A 82 -5.41 -13.41 7.90
C GLY A 82 -4.22 -14.03 8.64
N GLU A 83 -3.80 -15.26 8.31
CA GLU A 83 -2.58 -15.82 8.87
C GLU A 83 -1.36 -14.99 8.46
N GLY A 84 -0.52 -14.65 9.44
CA GLY A 84 0.68 -13.82 9.22
C GLY A 84 0.43 -12.31 9.25
N PHE A 85 -0.79 -11.87 9.56
CA PHE A 85 -1.15 -10.46 9.68
C PHE A 85 -1.80 -10.15 11.04
N GLU A 86 -1.46 -9.00 11.61
CA GLU A 86 -2.04 -8.49 12.85
C GLU A 86 -2.53 -7.05 12.62
N LEU A 87 -3.82 -6.82 12.83
CA LEU A 87 -4.42 -5.49 12.72
C LEU A 87 -4.08 -4.67 13.98
N LEU A 88 -3.55 -3.46 13.78
CA LEU A 88 -3.13 -2.56 14.88
C LEU A 88 -4.12 -1.41 15.13
N VAL A 89 -5.10 -1.26 14.22
CA VAL A 89 -6.17 -0.25 14.27
C VAL A 89 -7.50 -0.89 13.89
N ASN A 90 -8.59 -0.13 13.98
CA ASN A 90 -9.91 -0.54 13.56
C ASN A 90 -10.37 0.26 12.34
N LYS A 91 -11.32 -0.31 11.58
CA LYS A 91 -12.08 0.46 10.59
C LYS A 91 -12.82 1.60 11.28
N GLY A 92 -12.75 2.79 10.69
CA GLY A 92 -13.33 4.03 11.20
C GLY A 92 -12.38 4.87 12.05
N ASP A 93 -11.21 4.34 12.42
CA ASP A 93 -10.21 5.10 13.17
C ASP A 93 -9.64 6.23 12.31
N THR A 94 -9.41 7.39 12.95
CA THR A 94 -8.59 8.47 12.38
C THR A 94 -7.12 8.16 12.63
N VAL A 95 -6.32 8.22 11.57
CA VAL A 95 -4.89 7.88 11.59
C VAL A 95 -4.06 9.03 11.04
N THR A 96 -2.83 9.13 11.52
CA THR A 96 -1.83 10.04 10.95
C THR A 96 -0.92 9.29 9.99
N ARG A 97 -0.40 9.97 8.97
CA ARG A 97 0.61 9.44 8.07
C ARG A 97 1.80 8.93 8.89
N GLY A 98 2.23 7.70 8.61
CA GLY A 98 3.29 7.03 9.36
C GLY A 98 2.81 6.25 10.59
N GLN A 99 1.53 6.33 10.95
CA GLN A 99 0.96 5.49 12.01
C GLN A 99 0.81 4.04 11.54
N SER A 100 1.24 3.07 12.35
CA SER A 100 1.13 1.65 12.07
C SER A 100 -0.33 1.18 11.94
N ILE A 101 -0.63 0.41 10.89
CA ILE A 101 -1.98 -0.08 10.55
C ILE A 101 -2.05 -1.60 10.62
N VAL A 102 -1.06 -2.29 10.05
CA VAL A 102 -0.97 -3.76 10.04
C VAL A 102 0.46 -4.19 10.30
N ARG A 103 0.68 -5.13 11.21
CA ARG A 103 1.94 -5.87 11.34
C ARG A 103 1.88 -7.13 10.49
N TRP A 104 2.94 -7.41 9.75
CA TRP A 104 2.99 -8.55 8.83
C TRP A 104 4.42 -9.03 8.59
N ASP A 105 4.57 -10.20 7.95
CA ASP A 105 5.87 -10.76 7.58
C ASP A 105 5.91 -11.12 6.08
N PRO A 106 6.61 -10.34 5.25
CA PRO A 106 6.82 -10.63 3.83
C PRO A 106 7.46 -12.00 3.57
N VAL A 107 8.30 -12.48 4.48
CA VAL A 107 8.96 -13.80 4.37
C VAL A 107 7.94 -14.92 4.56
N ALA A 108 7.00 -14.75 5.50
CA ALA A 108 5.91 -15.70 5.69
C ALA A 108 4.96 -15.74 4.47
N VAL A 109 4.70 -14.58 3.85
CA VAL A 109 3.94 -14.47 2.60
C VAL A 109 4.63 -15.25 1.46
N GLU A 110 5.94 -15.05 1.27
CA GLU A 110 6.73 -15.80 0.27
C GLU A 110 6.75 -17.30 0.57
N ALA A 111 6.92 -17.69 1.83
CA ALA A 111 6.93 -19.09 2.25
C ALA A 111 5.58 -19.79 2.02
N ALA A 112 4.47 -19.04 2.02
CA ALA A 112 3.14 -19.51 1.65
C ALA A 112 2.90 -19.55 0.12
N GLY A 113 3.93 -19.27 -0.69
CA GLY A 113 3.86 -19.30 -2.15
C GLY A 113 3.16 -18.08 -2.75
N LYS A 114 3.12 -16.96 -2.04
CA LYS A 114 2.50 -15.70 -2.48
C LYS A 114 3.56 -14.65 -2.76
N SER A 115 3.27 -13.70 -3.64
CA SER A 115 4.16 -12.56 -3.88
C SER A 115 4.04 -11.56 -2.73
N PRO A 116 5.13 -11.02 -2.18
CA PRO A 116 5.08 -9.97 -1.16
C PRO A 116 5.00 -8.56 -1.76
N ILE A 117 4.98 -8.42 -3.10
CA ILE A 117 4.88 -7.12 -3.76
C ILE A 117 3.61 -6.40 -3.32
N CYS A 118 3.76 -5.14 -2.92
CA CYS A 118 2.70 -4.34 -2.31
C CYS A 118 2.26 -3.18 -3.20
N PRO A 119 1.10 -3.26 -3.87
CA PRO A 119 0.50 -2.13 -4.59
C PRO A 119 0.06 -0.99 -3.66
N ILE A 120 0.44 0.24 -4.01
CA ILE A 120 0.00 1.49 -3.37
C ILE A 120 -0.74 2.33 -4.42
N VAL A 121 -2.06 2.40 -4.31
CA VAL A 121 -2.94 2.85 -5.41
C VAL A 121 -3.82 4.03 -4.97
N ALA A 122 -3.92 5.04 -5.82
CA ALA A 122 -4.92 6.10 -5.73
C ALA A 122 -6.23 5.58 -6.34
N LEU A 123 -7.20 5.25 -5.50
CA LEU A 123 -8.46 4.64 -5.94
C LEU A 123 -9.27 5.63 -6.77
N GLU A 124 -9.79 5.14 -7.90
CA GLU A 124 -10.67 5.91 -8.80
C GLU A 124 -10.05 7.20 -9.38
N ALA A 125 -8.75 7.42 -9.18
CA ALA A 125 -8.00 8.51 -9.79
C ALA A 125 -7.71 8.26 -11.27
N THR A 126 -7.30 9.31 -12.00
CA THR A 126 -6.76 9.17 -13.36
C THR A 126 -5.24 9.34 -13.33
N ALA A 127 -4.51 8.79 -14.31
CA ALA A 127 -3.06 8.87 -14.31
C ALA A 127 -2.55 10.33 -14.34
N GLU A 128 -3.31 11.24 -14.96
CA GLU A 128 -3.00 12.66 -15.07
C GLU A 128 -3.18 13.44 -13.77
N SER A 129 -3.90 12.88 -12.79
CA SER A 129 -4.07 13.50 -11.47
C SER A 129 -2.91 13.19 -10.53
N LEU A 130 -2.00 12.29 -10.93
CA LEU A 130 -0.79 11.95 -10.17
C LEU A 130 0.44 12.67 -10.74
N SER A 131 1.34 13.03 -9.83
CA SER A 131 2.61 13.68 -10.13
C SER A 131 3.74 12.98 -9.39
N ASP A 132 4.94 13.05 -9.98
CA ASP A 132 6.17 12.49 -9.39
C ASP A 132 6.04 11.02 -8.98
N VAL A 133 5.33 10.22 -9.78
CA VAL A 133 5.13 8.79 -9.50
C VAL A 133 6.47 8.07 -9.48
N ARG A 134 6.79 7.51 -8.32
CA ARG A 134 8.02 6.78 -8.09
C ARG A 134 7.92 5.37 -8.63
N GLU A 135 8.48 5.15 -9.81
CA GLU A 135 8.52 3.86 -10.50
C GLU A 135 9.73 3.00 -10.09
N ASP A 136 10.79 3.61 -9.52
CA ASP A 136 12.00 2.89 -9.14
C ASP A 136 12.74 3.45 -7.91
N GLY A 137 13.76 2.70 -7.50
CA GLY A 137 14.71 3.09 -6.46
C GLY A 137 14.29 2.71 -5.03
N ASP A 138 15.25 2.79 -4.12
CA ASP A 138 15.05 2.36 -2.74
C ASP A 138 14.25 3.41 -1.95
N VAL A 139 13.27 2.95 -1.18
CA VAL A 139 12.39 3.78 -0.35
C VAL A 139 12.47 3.34 1.10
N LYS A 140 12.45 4.32 2.00
CA LYS A 140 12.18 4.12 3.42
C LYS A 140 10.70 4.38 3.70
N VAL A 141 10.23 3.88 4.85
CA VAL A 141 8.92 4.26 5.37
C VAL A 141 8.83 5.79 5.45
N GLY A 142 7.77 6.36 4.90
CA GLY A 142 7.53 7.81 4.88
C GLY A 142 8.18 8.57 3.72
N ASP A 143 9.00 7.94 2.87
CA ASP A 143 9.50 8.59 1.65
C ASP A 143 8.34 8.88 0.67
N PRO A 144 8.38 9.98 -0.09
CA PRO A 144 7.33 10.30 -1.06
C PRO A 144 7.26 9.27 -2.19
N LEU A 145 6.03 8.90 -2.57
CA LEU A 145 5.75 8.01 -3.71
C LEU A 145 5.09 8.75 -4.88
N PHE A 146 4.13 9.62 -4.60
CA PHE A 146 3.47 10.47 -5.59
C PHE A 146 2.64 11.57 -4.93
N GLY A 147 2.45 12.67 -5.64
CA GLY A 147 1.45 13.68 -5.31
C GLY A 147 0.14 13.43 -6.08
N TRP A 148 -1.00 13.62 -5.43
CA TRP A 148 -2.34 13.51 -6.02
C TRP A 148 -3.07 14.86 -5.93
N GLN A 149 -3.48 15.37 -7.09
CA GLN A 149 -4.24 16.61 -7.26
C GLN A 149 -5.69 16.37 -7.63
#